data_AF-A0A358DT58-F1
#
_entry.id   AF-A0A358DT58-F1
#
_cell.length_a   1.000
_cell.length_b   1.000
_cell.length_c   1.000
_cell.angle_alpha   90.00
_cell.angle_beta   90.00
_cell.angle_gamma   90.00
#
_symmetry.space_group_name_H-M   'P 1'
#
loop_
_entity.id
_entity.type
_entity.pdbx_description
1 polymer ?
#
loop_
_entity_poly.entity_id
_entity_poly.type
_entity_poly.pdbx_seq_one_letter_code
_entity_poly.pdbx_strand_id
1 'polypeptide(L)'
;DVAQRVVDEIKALGGHAVADHTDVTDFAACEALIQRTIETFGGLDVVVNNAGFLRDRMFVTCSEAEWDSIIAVHLKGHFCLAHHAAAYWRAQAKAGEPRDARIINTSSGAGLLGSVAQAAYSAAKGGVLSLGLVQAAELARYGVTVNTICPAARTRMTETAFPEIMAKPESGFDAMDPANVSPLVVWLGSQESRHISGRVFEVEGGMVALAGGYHRAAIRTKSSRWEADEMKHIVEGLLTEAPDPLPVYGEGERKGS
;
A
#
# COMPACT_ATOMS: atom_id res chain seq x y z
N ASP A 1 6.97 23.74 11.56
CA ASP A 1 7.14 22.35 11.11
C ASP A 1 5.75 21.70 10.95
N VAL A 2 5.53 20.89 9.90
CA VAL A 2 4.22 20.27 9.62
C VAL A 2 3.94 19.11 10.57
N ALA A 3 4.96 18.32 10.94
CA ALA A 3 4.78 17.22 11.88
C ALA A 3 4.40 17.73 13.27
N GLN A 4 5.08 18.77 13.76
CA GLN A 4 4.76 19.40 15.03
C GLN A 4 3.33 19.96 15.09
N ARG A 5 2.81 20.52 13.99
CA ARG A 5 1.42 21.00 13.95
C ARG A 5 0.42 19.88 14.20
N VAL A 6 0.61 18.71 13.60
CA VAL A 6 -0.26 17.54 13.82
C VAL A 6 -0.18 17.07 15.27
N VAL A 7 1.01 17.10 15.88
CA VAL A 7 1.17 16.81 17.32
C VAL A 7 0.37 17.78 18.18
N ASP A 8 0.43 19.08 17.88
CA ASP A 8 -0.30 20.10 18.63
C ASP A 8 -1.82 19.93 18.47
N GLU A 9 -2.30 19.60 17.26
CA GLU A 9 -3.70 19.27 17.00
C GLU A 9 -4.16 18.05 17.81
N ILE A 10 -3.37 16.96 17.84
CA ILE A 10 -3.67 15.77 18.65
C ILE A 10 -3.73 16.11 20.14
N LYS A 11 -2.78 16.89 20.65
CA LYS A 11 -2.73 17.31 22.06
C LYS A 11 -3.90 18.23 22.42
N ALA A 12 -4.31 19.12 21.52
CA ALA A 12 -5.47 19.98 21.72
C ALA A 12 -6.79 19.18 21.84
N LEU A 13 -6.85 18.01 21.21
CA LEU A 13 -7.95 17.05 21.34
C LEU A 13 -7.82 16.10 22.55
N GLY A 14 -6.80 16.28 23.39
CA GLY A 14 -6.54 15.48 24.58
C GLY A 14 -5.74 14.20 24.34
N GLY A 15 -5.21 14.00 23.13
CA GLY A 15 -4.36 12.86 22.80
C GLY A 15 -2.88 13.07 23.15
N HIS A 16 -2.08 12.02 22.94
CA HIS A 16 -0.64 12.03 23.11
C HIS A 16 0.07 11.74 21.78
N ALA A 17 1.02 12.59 21.41
CA ALA A 17 1.81 12.45 20.19
C ALA A 17 3.19 13.08 20.33
N VAL A 18 4.14 12.57 19.56
CA VAL A 18 5.51 13.09 19.41
C VAL A 18 5.85 13.12 17.92
N ALA A 19 6.51 14.19 17.48
CA ALA A 19 6.97 14.32 16.10
C ALA A 19 8.29 13.58 15.92
N ASP A 20 8.45 12.93 14.76
CA ASP A 20 9.68 12.28 14.37
C ASP A 20 9.98 12.57 12.89
N HIS A 21 11.25 12.78 12.57
CA HIS A 21 11.71 13.21 11.25
C HIS A 21 12.59 12.16 10.55
N THR A 22 12.52 10.91 11.00
CA THR A 22 13.28 9.80 10.42
C THR A 22 13.02 9.66 8.92
N ASP A 23 14.10 9.61 8.13
CA ASP A 23 14.02 9.18 6.74
C ASP A 23 13.74 7.67 6.71
N VAL A 24 12.56 7.31 6.21
CA VAL A 24 12.13 5.90 6.14
C VAL A 24 13.03 5.04 5.25
N THR A 25 13.85 5.65 4.39
CA THR A 25 14.78 4.93 3.52
C THR A 25 16.08 4.53 4.23
N ASP A 26 16.34 5.07 5.42
CA ASP A 26 17.47 4.69 6.27
C ASP A 26 17.04 3.58 7.24
N PHE A 27 17.63 2.40 7.04
CA PHE A 27 17.32 1.20 7.81
C PHE A 27 17.64 1.39 9.30
N ALA A 28 18.83 1.90 9.63
CA ALA A 28 19.25 2.08 11.03
C ALA A 28 18.43 3.19 11.72
N ALA A 29 18.07 4.25 10.98
CA ALA A 29 17.22 5.29 11.54
C ALA A 29 15.81 4.78 11.85
N CYS A 30 15.24 3.90 11.02
CA CYS A 30 13.98 3.23 11.31
C CYS A 30 14.06 2.34 12.56
N GLU A 31 15.16 1.64 12.80
CA GLU A 31 15.36 0.90 14.06
C GLU A 31 15.29 1.84 15.27
N ALA A 32 16.02 2.96 15.19
CA ALA A 32 16.05 3.95 16.26
C ALA A 32 14.66 4.59 16.49
N LEU A 33 13.86 4.80 15.43
CA LEU A 33 12.47 5.24 15.55
C LEU A 33 11.62 4.25 16.34
N ILE A 34 11.70 2.96 16.04
CA ILE A 34 10.96 1.92 16.76
C ILE A 34 11.36 1.92 18.25
N GLN A 35 12.65 2.02 18.57
CA GLN A 35 13.11 2.11 19.96
C GLN A 35 12.56 3.35 20.67
N ARG A 36 12.65 4.53 20.05
CA ARG A 36 12.07 5.76 20.62
C ARG A 36 10.57 5.64 20.86
N THR A 37 9.83 5.00 19.95
CA THR A 37 8.39 4.74 20.14
C THR A 37 8.14 3.88 21.38
N ILE A 38 8.89 2.79 21.55
CA ILE A 38 8.78 1.90 22.70
C ILE A 38 9.14 2.63 24.01
N GLU A 39 10.24 3.40 24.01
CA GLU A 39 10.66 4.19 25.17
C GLU A 39 9.63 5.26 25.57
N THR A 40 8.98 5.89 24.58
CA THR A 40 8.03 6.98 24.80
C THR A 40 6.67 6.48 25.26
N PHE A 41 6.18 5.39 24.66
CA PHE A 41 4.79 4.93 24.84
C PHE A 41 4.66 3.57 25.54
N GLY A 42 5.78 2.92 25.88
CA GLY A 42 5.82 1.60 26.53
C GLY A 42 5.59 0.42 25.59
N GLY A 43 5.48 0.66 24.29
CA GLY A 43 5.26 -0.39 23.29
C GLY A 43 4.97 0.13 21.90
N LEU A 44 4.72 -0.83 21.00
CA LEU A 44 4.30 -0.57 19.63
C LEU A 44 3.23 -1.59 19.25
N ASP A 45 2.08 -1.10 18.82
CA ASP A 45 0.93 -1.96 18.47
C ASP A 45 0.55 -1.83 16.99
N VAL A 46 0.68 -0.64 16.39
CA VAL A 46 0.26 -0.39 15.00
C VAL A 46 1.34 0.35 14.23
N VAL A 47 1.65 -0.12 13.02
CA VAL A 47 2.46 0.57 12.02
C VAL A 47 1.58 0.91 10.82
N VAL A 48 1.57 2.19 10.42
CA VAL A 48 0.93 2.64 9.18
C VAL A 48 2.02 3.15 8.23
N ASN A 49 2.35 2.37 7.21
CA ASN A 49 3.32 2.76 6.19
C ASN A 49 2.64 3.65 5.13
N ASN A 50 2.77 4.97 5.27
CA ASN A 50 2.12 5.94 4.38
C ASN A 50 3.10 6.88 3.64
N ALA A 51 4.35 7.01 4.09
CA ALA A 51 5.32 7.93 3.51
C ALA A 51 5.50 7.70 1.99
N GLY A 52 5.59 8.80 1.22
CA GLY A 52 5.57 8.74 -0.24
C GLY A 52 5.56 10.10 -0.94
N PHE A 53 5.90 10.10 -2.23
CA PHE A 53 5.86 11.28 -3.12
C PHE A 53 5.77 10.85 -4.59
N LEU A 54 5.48 11.78 -5.50
CA LEU A 54 5.42 11.49 -6.94
C LEU A 54 6.57 12.12 -7.73
N ARG A 55 6.97 11.40 -8.78
CA ARG A 55 7.90 11.80 -9.85
C ARG A 55 7.44 11.16 -11.16
N ASP A 56 6.31 11.65 -11.64
CA ASP A 56 5.65 11.05 -12.79
C ASP A 56 6.43 11.32 -14.09
N ARG A 57 6.66 10.24 -14.84
CA ARG A 57 7.41 10.18 -16.09
C ARG A 57 6.82 9.08 -16.96
N MET A 58 6.70 9.35 -18.26
CA MET A 58 6.53 8.27 -19.23
C MET A 58 7.68 7.27 -19.07
N PHE A 59 7.43 5.98 -19.30
CA PHE A 59 8.41 4.93 -19.04
C PHE A 59 9.79 5.25 -19.64
N VAL A 60 9.82 5.71 -20.89
CA VAL A 60 11.05 6.02 -21.63
C VAL A 60 11.73 7.34 -21.22
N THR A 61 11.05 8.20 -20.46
CA THR A 61 11.62 9.49 -20.01
C THR A 61 11.93 9.51 -18.51
N CYS A 62 11.71 8.40 -17.80
CA CYS A 62 12.11 8.25 -16.41
C CYS A 62 13.61 8.05 -16.31
N SER A 63 14.31 8.93 -15.58
CA SER A 63 15.72 8.72 -15.27
C SER A 63 15.91 7.67 -14.19
N GLU A 64 17.10 7.06 -14.12
CA GLU A 64 17.47 6.10 -13.07
C GLU A 64 17.33 6.71 -11.68
N ALA A 65 17.78 7.95 -11.47
CA ALA A 65 17.67 8.62 -10.18
C ALA A 65 16.20 8.86 -9.75
N GLU A 66 15.33 9.20 -10.70
CA GLU A 66 13.89 9.34 -10.42
C GLU A 66 13.28 7.99 -10.06
N TRP A 67 13.59 6.93 -10.82
CA TRP A 67 13.18 5.56 -10.52
C TRP A 67 13.60 5.13 -9.12
N ASP A 68 14.90 5.23 -8.81
CA ASP A 68 15.48 4.83 -7.53
C ASP A 68 14.87 5.58 -6.36
N SER A 69 14.62 6.88 -6.52
CA SER A 69 14.01 7.71 -5.47
C SER A 69 12.60 7.24 -5.12
N ILE A 70 11.81 6.81 -6.12
CA ILE A 70 10.45 6.30 -5.92
C ILE A 70 10.49 4.91 -5.26
N ILE A 71 11.35 4.00 -5.75
CA ILE A 71 11.51 2.67 -5.15
C ILE A 71 12.01 2.78 -3.70
N ALA A 72 12.96 3.68 -3.43
CA ALA A 72 13.55 3.87 -2.12
C ALA A 72 12.49 4.29 -1.08
N VAL A 73 11.71 5.33 -1.34
CA VAL A 73 10.73 5.80 -0.36
C VAL A 73 9.53 4.85 -0.26
N HIS A 74 8.99 4.39 -1.39
CA HIS A 74 7.74 3.64 -1.38
C HIS A 74 7.90 2.17 -1.06
N LEU A 75 8.94 1.50 -1.57
CA LEU A 75 9.09 0.06 -1.34
C LEU A 75 10.09 -0.22 -0.22
N LYS A 76 11.30 0.34 -0.31
CA LYS A 76 12.32 0.18 0.76
C LYS A 76 11.84 0.82 2.06
N GLY A 77 11.21 1.99 2.02
CA GLY A 77 10.67 2.64 3.22
C GLY A 77 9.63 1.81 3.97
N HIS A 78 8.70 1.18 3.24
CA HIS A 78 7.74 0.25 3.84
C HIS A 78 8.43 -0.97 4.45
N PHE A 79 9.47 -1.49 3.78
CA PHE A 79 10.27 -2.59 4.30
C PHE A 79 11.04 -2.20 5.57
N CYS A 80 11.77 -1.08 5.58
CA CYS A 80 12.61 -0.67 6.72
C CYS A 80 11.79 -0.58 8.01
N LEU A 81 10.70 0.19 8.01
CA LEU A 81 9.89 0.39 9.21
C LEU A 81 9.21 -0.92 9.67
N ALA A 82 8.60 -1.65 8.73
CA ALA A 82 7.92 -2.91 9.06
C ALA A 82 8.89 -4.00 9.52
N HIS A 83 10.12 -4.03 9.00
CA HIS A 83 11.15 -4.98 9.41
C HIS A 83 11.47 -4.83 10.91
N HIS A 84 11.76 -3.60 11.37
CA HIS A 84 12.13 -3.38 12.76
C HIS A 84 10.95 -3.56 13.72
N ALA A 85 9.73 -3.17 13.31
CA ALA A 85 8.51 -3.48 14.06
C ALA A 85 8.29 -5.01 14.19
N ALA A 86 8.44 -5.75 13.10
CA ALA A 86 8.33 -7.22 13.10
C ALA A 86 9.40 -7.88 13.97
N ALA A 87 10.63 -7.38 13.96
CA ALA A 87 11.70 -7.87 14.83
C ALA A 87 11.36 -7.69 16.32
N TYR A 88 10.80 -6.53 16.68
CA TYR A 88 10.30 -6.26 18.03
C TYR A 88 9.18 -7.24 18.43
N TRP A 89 8.13 -7.38 17.62
CA TRP A 89 7.01 -8.29 17.94
C TRP A 89 7.43 -9.75 17.99
N ARG A 90 8.35 -10.19 17.12
CA ARG A 90 8.94 -11.53 17.18
C ARG A 90 9.68 -11.75 18.51
N ALA A 91 10.44 -10.77 18.99
CA ALA A 91 11.13 -10.86 20.27
C ALA A 91 10.15 -10.94 21.45
N GLN A 92 9.09 -10.13 21.44
CA GLN A 92 8.00 -10.15 22.41
C GLN A 92 7.30 -11.52 22.45
N ALA A 93 6.93 -12.07 21.29
CA ALA A 93 6.35 -13.40 21.19
C ALA A 93 7.30 -14.50 21.74
N LYS A 94 8.60 -14.40 21.48
CA LYS A 94 9.61 -15.35 22.01
C LYS A 94 9.76 -15.25 23.53
N ALA A 95 9.55 -14.07 24.10
CA ALA A 95 9.56 -13.85 25.54
C ALA A 95 8.27 -14.31 26.25
N GLY A 96 7.26 -14.78 25.50
CA GLY A 96 5.96 -15.19 26.06
C GLY A 96 4.97 -14.04 26.23
N GLU A 97 5.27 -12.87 25.65
CA GLU A 97 4.46 -11.65 25.74
C GLU A 97 4.01 -11.20 24.33
N PRO A 98 3.30 -12.05 23.55
CA PRO A 98 2.90 -11.67 22.20
C PRO A 98 1.99 -10.44 22.22
N ARG A 99 2.15 -9.56 21.23
CA ARG A 99 1.30 -8.38 21.03
C ARG A 99 0.23 -8.63 19.98
N ASP A 100 -0.96 -8.07 20.19
CA ASP A 100 -2.02 -8.02 19.19
C ASP A 100 -1.76 -6.85 18.22
N ALA A 101 -0.82 -7.07 17.29
CA ALA A 101 -0.20 -6.00 16.51
C ALA A 101 -0.69 -5.92 15.05
N ARG A 102 -0.50 -4.76 14.42
CA ARG A 102 -1.04 -4.43 13.08
C ARG A 102 -0.01 -3.73 12.20
N ILE A 103 0.04 -4.13 10.93
CA ILE A 103 0.66 -3.34 9.85
C ILE A 103 -0.42 -2.97 8.84
N ILE A 104 -0.54 -1.69 8.53
CA ILE A 104 -1.34 -1.16 7.43
C ILE A 104 -0.39 -0.54 6.41
N ASN A 105 -0.25 -1.18 5.26
CA ASN A 105 0.55 -0.66 4.15
C ASN A 105 -0.30 0.20 3.23
N THR A 106 0.28 1.24 2.62
CA THR A 106 -0.39 2.05 1.61
C THR A 106 0.13 1.69 0.22
N SER A 107 -0.64 0.92 -0.55
CA SER A 107 -0.44 0.73 -1.99
C SER A 107 -1.25 1.76 -2.80
N SER A 108 -1.74 1.40 -3.99
CA SER A 108 -2.50 2.26 -4.89
C SER A 108 -3.16 1.41 -6.00
N GLY A 109 -4.24 1.92 -6.60
CA GLY A 109 -4.75 1.39 -7.87
C GLY A 109 -3.67 1.33 -8.96
N ALA A 110 -2.71 2.27 -8.97
CA ALA A 110 -1.55 2.22 -9.85
C ALA A 110 -0.66 0.97 -9.65
N GLY A 111 -0.64 0.39 -8.45
CA GLY A 111 0.05 -0.88 -8.16
C GLY A 111 -0.78 -2.11 -8.54
N LEU A 112 -2.10 -2.00 -8.52
CA LEU A 112 -3.03 -3.08 -8.90
C LEU A 112 -3.12 -3.25 -10.41
N LEU A 113 -3.32 -2.13 -11.12
CA LEU A 113 -3.68 -2.12 -12.55
C LEU A 113 -2.61 -1.47 -13.43
N GLY A 114 -1.60 -0.82 -12.84
CA GLY A 114 -0.69 0.07 -13.57
C GLY A 114 -1.28 1.48 -13.74
N SER A 115 -0.41 2.45 -14.01
CA SER A 115 -0.82 3.82 -14.33
C SER A 115 0.14 4.44 -15.35
N VAL A 116 -0.43 5.04 -16.41
CA VAL A 116 0.32 5.72 -17.46
C VAL A 116 1.12 6.87 -16.84
N ALA A 117 2.36 7.04 -17.29
CA ALA A 117 3.34 7.98 -16.75
C ALA A 117 3.74 7.76 -15.27
N GLN A 118 3.47 6.58 -14.70
CA GLN A 118 3.79 6.26 -13.31
C GLN A 118 4.51 4.92 -13.14
N ALA A 119 5.31 4.48 -14.11
CA ALA A 119 5.92 3.14 -14.10
C ALA A 119 6.70 2.81 -12.80
N ALA A 120 7.55 3.72 -12.31
CA ALA A 120 8.28 3.52 -11.06
C ALA A 120 7.34 3.43 -9.84
N TYR A 121 6.31 4.27 -9.80
CA TYR A 121 5.35 4.31 -8.71
C TYR A 121 4.45 3.06 -8.73
N SER A 122 3.92 2.68 -9.90
CA SER A 122 3.21 1.42 -10.13
C SER A 122 4.04 0.21 -9.70
N ALA A 123 5.33 0.17 -10.07
CA ALA A 123 6.22 -0.91 -9.67
C ALA A 123 6.43 -0.94 -8.15
N ALA A 124 6.69 0.20 -7.51
CA ALA A 124 6.84 0.27 -6.06
C ALA A 124 5.56 -0.19 -5.33
N LYS A 125 4.39 0.29 -5.76
CA LYS A 125 3.10 -0.01 -5.15
C LYS A 125 2.65 -1.45 -5.41
N GLY A 126 2.96 -2.00 -6.58
CA GLY A 126 2.85 -3.44 -6.88
C GLY A 126 3.73 -4.27 -5.93
N GLY A 127 4.97 -3.84 -5.71
CA GLY A 127 5.88 -4.45 -4.73
C GLY A 127 5.31 -4.41 -3.30
N VAL A 128 4.67 -3.30 -2.89
CA VAL A 128 4.01 -3.19 -1.58
C VAL A 128 2.84 -4.16 -1.44
N LEU A 129 2.06 -4.40 -2.50
CA LEU A 129 0.98 -5.41 -2.48
C LEU A 129 1.55 -6.80 -2.19
N SER A 130 2.57 -7.23 -2.95
CA SER A 130 3.22 -8.53 -2.74
C SER A 130 3.89 -8.62 -1.37
N LEU A 131 4.55 -7.55 -0.93
CA LEU A 131 5.16 -7.47 0.39
C LEU A 131 4.12 -7.68 1.49
N GLY A 132 2.96 -7.04 1.40
CA GLY A 132 1.88 -7.18 2.37
C GLY A 132 1.38 -8.62 2.50
N LEU A 133 1.29 -9.37 1.39
CA LEU A 133 0.91 -10.79 1.40
C LEU A 133 1.93 -11.65 2.15
N VAL A 134 3.23 -11.44 1.89
CA VAL A 134 4.31 -12.18 2.55
C VAL A 134 4.38 -11.84 4.04
N GLN A 135 4.30 -10.55 4.38
CA GLN A 135 4.28 -10.10 5.77
C GLN A 135 3.09 -10.71 6.53
N ALA A 136 1.90 -10.74 5.95
CA ALA A 136 0.73 -11.37 6.56
C ALA A 136 0.97 -12.86 6.87
N ALA A 137 1.53 -13.61 5.92
CA ALA A 137 1.80 -15.04 6.09
C ALA A 137 2.90 -15.31 7.12
N GLU A 138 3.99 -14.54 7.10
CA GLU A 138 5.14 -14.77 7.96
C GLU A 138 4.93 -14.32 9.40
N LEU A 139 4.20 -13.21 9.61
CA LEU A 139 4.07 -12.55 10.91
C LEU A 139 2.85 -13.02 11.71
N ALA A 140 1.91 -13.75 11.09
CA ALA A 140 0.75 -14.32 11.78
C ALA A 140 1.12 -15.13 13.03
N ARG A 141 2.24 -15.86 12.99
CA ARG A 141 2.74 -16.66 14.12
C ARG A 141 3.19 -15.82 15.33
N TYR A 142 3.29 -14.51 15.19
CA TYR A 142 3.66 -13.56 16.25
C TYR A 142 2.46 -12.73 16.76
N GLY A 143 1.24 -13.01 16.28
CA GLY A 143 0.05 -12.23 16.63
C GLY A 143 -0.12 -10.94 15.81
N VAL A 144 0.57 -10.83 14.68
CA VAL A 144 0.56 -9.64 13.82
C VAL A 144 -0.38 -9.87 12.63
N THR A 145 -1.30 -8.94 12.37
CA THR A 145 -2.02 -8.89 11.09
C THR A 145 -1.45 -7.82 10.18
N VAL A 146 -1.52 -8.07 8.86
CA VAL A 146 -1.00 -7.16 7.85
C VAL A 146 -2.02 -7.01 6.74
N ASN A 147 -2.45 -5.78 6.48
CA ASN A 147 -3.37 -5.46 5.39
C ASN A 147 -2.84 -4.26 4.60
N THR A 148 -3.29 -4.14 3.36
CA THR A 148 -2.89 -3.06 2.47
C THR A 148 -4.10 -2.26 2.02
N ILE A 149 -3.98 -0.94 1.98
CA ILE A 149 -5.00 -0.06 1.42
C ILE A 149 -4.53 0.56 0.10
N CYS A 150 -5.45 0.79 -0.82
CA CYS A 150 -5.28 1.46 -2.09
C CYS A 150 -6.22 2.68 -2.10
N PRO A 151 -5.80 3.82 -1.52
CA PRO A 151 -6.66 4.98 -1.40
C PRO A 151 -6.76 5.78 -2.71
N ALA A 152 -7.93 6.34 -2.96
CA ALA A 152 -8.13 7.50 -3.82
C ALA A 152 -8.66 8.66 -2.96
N ALA A 153 -7.87 9.73 -2.87
CA ALA A 153 -8.19 10.92 -2.10
C ALA A 153 -7.40 12.12 -2.60
N ARG A 154 -7.90 13.31 -2.32
CA ARG A 154 -7.23 14.59 -2.49
C ARG A 154 -6.20 14.78 -1.39
N THR A 155 -4.95 14.86 -1.81
CA THR A 155 -3.80 15.15 -0.98
C THR A 155 -2.90 16.11 -1.77
N ARG A 156 -1.90 16.73 -1.13
CA ARG A 156 -0.90 17.55 -1.86
C ARG A 156 -0.30 16.81 -3.07
N MET A 157 -0.19 15.49 -2.95
CA MET A 157 0.32 14.59 -4.00
C MET A 157 -0.63 14.51 -5.20
N THR A 158 -1.93 14.32 -4.97
CA THR A 158 -2.94 14.09 -6.01
C THR A 158 -3.56 15.38 -6.57
N GLU A 159 -3.59 16.47 -5.79
CA GLU A 159 -4.01 17.80 -6.26
C GLU A 159 -3.14 18.31 -7.41
N THR A 160 -1.84 17.99 -7.37
CA THR A 160 -0.91 18.38 -8.43
C THR A 160 -1.08 17.51 -9.68
N ALA A 161 -1.41 16.22 -9.50
CA ALA A 161 -1.50 15.26 -10.59
C ALA A 161 -2.87 15.27 -11.31
N PHE A 162 -3.97 15.49 -10.57
CA PHE A 162 -5.35 15.41 -11.07
C PHE A 162 -6.23 16.56 -10.55
N PRO A 163 -5.93 17.83 -10.87
CA PRO A 163 -6.53 18.99 -10.24
C PRO A 163 -8.06 19.08 -10.40
N GLU A 164 -8.61 18.66 -11.53
CA GLU A 164 -10.05 18.72 -11.81
C GLU A 164 -10.84 17.66 -11.02
N ILE A 165 -10.34 16.42 -10.99
CA ILE A 165 -10.96 15.30 -10.25
C ILE A 165 -10.85 15.55 -8.74
N MET A 166 -9.74 16.17 -8.32
CA MET A 166 -9.45 16.48 -6.93
C MET A 166 -9.94 17.88 -6.52
N ALA A 167 -10.92 18.48 -7.23
CA ALA A 167 -11.47 19.80 -6.93
C ALA A 167 -12.56 19.73 -5.83
N LYS A 168 -12.66 20.78 -4.99
CA LYS A 168 -13.48 20.69 -3.76
C LYS A 168 -14.91 21.01 -4.14
N PRO A 169 -15.89 20.15 -3.82
CA PRO A 169 -17.26 20.50 -4.10
C PRO A 169 -17.65 21.71 -3.25
N GLU A 170 -18.39 22.64 -3.85
CA GLU A 170 -18.89 23.84 -3.15
C GLU A 170 -19.93 23.50 -2.08
N SER A 171 -20.62 22.36 -2.24
CA SER A 171 -21.61 21.85 -1.30
C SER A 171 -21.71 20.32 -1.37
N GLY A 172 -22.22 19.69 -0.32
CA GLY A 172 -22.40 18.23 -0.26
C GLY A 172 -21.17 17.48 0.28
N PHE A 173 -21.16 16.16 0.04
CA PHE A 173 -20.11 15.27 0.52
C PHE A 173 -18.85 15.40 -0.36
N ASP A 174 -17.72 15.75 0.25
CA ASP A 174 -16.40 15.73 -0.40
C ASP A 174 -15.87 14.30 -0.42
N ALA A 175 -16.22 13.54 -1.46
CA ALA A 175 -15.75 12.16 -1.63
C ALA A 175 -14.22 12.04 -1.66
N MET A 176 -13.53 13.12 -2.06
CA MET A 176 -12.08 13.14 -2.15
C MET A 176 -11.42 13.63 -0.86
N ASP A 177 -12.16 13.96 0.21
CA ASP A 177 -11.55 14.30 1.51
C ASP A 177 -10.69 13.12 2.01
N PRO A 178 -9.38 13.32 2.28
CA PRO A 178 -8.51 12.25 2.76
C PRO A 178 -8.96 11.66 4.10
N ALA A 179 -9.74 12.40 4.89
CA ALA A 179 -10.35 11.90 6.12
C ALA A 179 -11.29 10.72 5.88
N ASN A 180 -11.81 10.54 4.65
CA ASN A 180 -12.66 9.40 4.30
C ASN A 180 -11.90 8.05 4.30
N VAL A 181 -10.57 8.07 4.16
CA VAL A 181 -9.73 6.85 4.19
C VAL A 181 -9.43 6.40 5.62
N SER A 182 -9.29 7.35 6.55
CA SER A 182 -8.83 7.10 7.91
C SER A 182 -9.70 6.13 8.73
N PRO A 183 -11.05 6.09 8.61
CA PRO A 183 -11.88 5.14 9.35
C PRO A 183 -11.49 3.67 9.15
N LEU A 184 -11.18 3.26 7.91
CA LEU A 184 -10.74 1.88 7.66
C LEU A 184 -9.38 1.62 8.29
N VAL A 185 -8.45 2.57 8.20
CA VAL A 185 -7.11 2.43 8.81
C VAL A 185 -7.21 2.26 10.33
N VAL A 186 -8.05 3.06 10.98
CA VAL A 186 -8.29 2.98 12.43
C VAL A 186 -8.92 1.64 12.81
N TRP A 187 -9.94 1.19 12.08
CA TRP A 187 -10.57 -0.11 12.35
C TRP A 187 -9.60 -1.27 12.13
N LEU A 188 -8.81 -1.25 11.05
CA LEU A 188 -7.75 -2.24 10.80
C LEU A 188 -6.67 -2.22 11.90
N GLY A 189 -6.41 -1.06 12.51
CA GLY A 189 -5.52 -0.90 13.66
C GLY A 189 -6.06 -1.43 14.99
N SER A 190 -7.33 -1.83 15.06
CA SER A 190 -8.00 -2.21 16.30
C SER A 190 -7.89 -3.71 16.65
N GLN A 191 -8.30 -4.07 17.86
CA GLN A 191 -8.42 -5.48 18.28
C GLN A 191 -9.55 -6.23 17.55
N GLU A 192 -10.57 -5.51 17.06
CA GLU A 192 -11.70 -6.13 16.34
C GLU A 192 -11.25 -6.75 15.01
N SER A 193 -10.24 -6.15 14.37
CA SER A 193 -9.70 -6.62 13.09
C SER A 193 -8.72 -7.80 13.19
N ARG A 194 -8.50 -8.39 14.38
CA ARG A 194 -7.47 -9.43 14.62
C ARG A 194 -7.56 -10.67 13.72
N HIS A 195 -8.71 -10.89 13.09
CA HIS A 195 -9.00 -12.01 12.20
C HIS A 195 -8.83 -11.65 10.70
N ILE A 196 -8.47 -10.40 10.39
CA ILE A 196 -8.30 -9.88 9.04
C ILE A 196 -6.82 -9.67 8.76
N SER A 197 -6.25 -10.46 7.85
CA SER A 197 -4.85 -10.37 7.43
C SER A 197 -4.71 -10.80 5.96
N GLY A 198 -3.69 -10.28 5.28
CA GLY A 198 -3.40 -10.57 3.87
C GLY A 198 -4.44 -10.00 2.89
N ARG A 199 -5.19 -8.96 3.30
CA ARG A 199 -6.24 -8.34 2.48
C ARG A 199 -5.77 -7.02 1.89
N VAL A 200 -6.32 -6.69 0.71
CA VAL A 200 -6.10 -5.44 0.00
C VAL A 200 -7.44 -4.73 -0.16
N PHE A 201 -7.54 -3.50 0.31
CA PHE A 201 -8.77 -2.71 0.27
C PHE A 201 -8.59 -1.46 -0.58
N GLU A 202 -9.44 -1.25 -1.57
CA GLU A 202 -9.58 0.03 -2.26
C GLU A 202 -10.55 0.92 -1.48
N VAL A 203 -10.20 2.20 -1.29
CA VAL A 203 -10.99 3.13 -0.46
C VAL A 203 -11.05 4.50 -1.13
N GLU A 204 -12.26 5.02 -1.32
CA GLU A 204 -12.55 6.33 -1.91
C GLU A 204 -13.88 6.84 -1.38
N GLY A 205 -13.91 8.02 -0.75
CA GLY A 205 -15.15 8.56 -0.18
C GLY A 205 -15.89 7.55 0.71
N GLY A 206 -17.12 7.19 0.34
CA GLY A 206 -17.92 6.18 1.04
C GLY A 206 -17.70 4.74 0.56
N MET A 207 -16.85 4.51 -0.44
CA MET A 207 -16.58 3.19 -1.01
C MET A 207 -15.45 2.49 -0.26
N VAL A 208 -15.70 1.23 0.10
CA VAL A 208 -14.66 0.27 0.51
C VAL A 208 -14.85 -0.99 -0.33
N ALA A 209 -13.87 -1.32 -1.15
CA ALA A 209 -13.87 -2.52 -1.98
C ALA A 209 -12.71 -3.45 -1.60
N LEU A 210 -12.92 -4.75 -1.72
CA LEU A 210 -11.87 -5.75 -1.52
C LEU A 210 -11.24 -6.09 -2.88
N ALA A 211 -9.96 -5.80 -3.05
CA ALA A 211 -9.25 -6.12 -4.28
C ALA A 211 -8.92 -7.63 -4.35
N GLY A 212 -9.13 -8.22 -5.52
CA GLY A 212 -8.68 -9.57 -5.83
C GLY A 212 -7.17 -9.61 -6.09
N GLY A 213 -6.53 -10.76 -5.83
CA GLY A 213 -5.12 -10.99 -6.16
C GLY A 213 -4.94 -11.70 -7.51
N TYR A 214 -3.70 -11.72 -8.03
CA TYR A 214 -3.36 -12.54 -9.19
C TYR A 214 -3.62 -14.01 -8.91
N HIS A 215 -4.41 -14.65 -9.77
CA HIS A 215 -4.72 -16.07 -9.73
C HIS A 215 -4.85 -16.61 -11.15
N ARG A 216 -4.82 -17.93 -11.31
CA ARG A 216 -5.01 -18.57 -12.62
C ARG A 216 -6.45 -18.34 -13.08
N ALA A 217 -6.64 -17.59 -14.16
CA ALA A 217 -7.95 -17.35 -14.77
C ALA A 217 -8.41 -18.52 -15.65
N ALA A 218 -7.50 -19.14 -16.39
CA ALA A 218 -7.76 -20.30 -17.25
C ALA A 218 -6.53 -21.21 -17.31
N ILE A 219 -6.70 -22.48 -17.73
CA ILE A 219 -5.60 -23.45 -17.83
C ILE A 219 -5.78 -24.39 -19.03
N ARG A 220 -4.65 -24.78 -19.63
CA ARG A 220 -4.53 -25.90 -20.58
C ARG A 220 -3.41 -26.82 -20.10
N THR A 221 -3.61 -28.12 -20.23
CA THR A 221 -2.62 -29.13 -19.83
C THR A 221 -2.41 -30.15 -20.94
N LYS A 222 -1.18 -30.65 -21.05
CA LYS A 222 -0.78 -31.76 -21.93
C LYS A 222 0.24 -32.59 -21.17
N SER A 223 0.22 -33.91 -21.36
CA SER A 223 1.18 -34.84 -20.74
C SER A 223 2.53 -34.90 -21.46
N SER A 224 2.83 -33.90 -22.30
CA SER A 224 4.07 -33.75 -23.07
C SER A 224 4.35 -32.28 -23.31
N ARG A 225 5.54 -31.98 -23.83
CA ARG A 225 5.93 -30.62 -24.21
C ARG A 225 5.01 -30.11 -25.34
N TRP A 226 4.62 -28.85 -25.25
CA TRP A 226 3.96 -28.17 -26.35
C TRP A 226 4.99 -27.76 -27.41
N GLU A 227 4.63 -27.90 -28.67
CA GLU A 227 5.35 -27.34 -29.80
C GLU A 227 4.93 -25.88 -30.02
N ALA A 228 5.82 -25.06 -30.60
CA ALA A 228 5.60 -23.61 -30.69
C ALA A 228 4.40 -23.22 -31.58
N ASP A 229 4.08 -24.04 -32.58
CA ASP A 229 2.93 -23.87 -33.47
C ASP A 229 1.58 -24.13 -32.78
N GLU A 230 1.57 -24.85 -31.64
CA GLU A 230 0.37 -25.05 -30.82
C GLU A 230 -0.02 -23.78 -30.03
N MET A 231 0.93 -22.85 -29.82
CA MET A 231 0.72 -21.71 -28.90
C MET A 231 -0.41 -20.78 -29.32
N LYS A 232 -0.60 -20.55 -30.62
CA LYS A 232 -1.67 -19.67 -31.12
C LYS A 232 -3.04 -20.14 -30.61
N HIS A 233 -3.36 -21.41 -30.87
CA HIS A 233 -4.65 -21.98 -30.47
C HIS A 233 -4.83 -21.99 -28.95
N ILE A 234 -3.77 -22.33 -28.21
CA ILE A 234 -3.79 -22.37 -26.75
C ILE A 234 -4.03 -20.98 -26.17
N VAL A 235 -3.28 -19.97 -26.63
CA VAL A 235 -3.38 -18.60 -26.13
C VAL A 235 -4.74 -17.99 -26.47
N GLU A 236 -5.22 -18.12 -27.70
CA GLU A 236 -6.55 -17.64 -28.10
C GLU A 236 -7.67 -18.32 -27.28
N GLY A 237 -7.54 -19.63 -27.01
CA GLY A 237 -8.48 -20.36 -26.19
C GLY A 237 -8.44 -19.99 -24.70
N LEU A 238 -7.28 -19.56 -24.17
CA LEU A 238 -7.17 -19.05 -22.80
C LEU A 238 -7.77 -17.64 -22.69
N LEU A 239 -7.51 -16.77 -23.68
CA LEU A 239 -8.05 -15.41 -23.70
C LEU A 239 -9.57 -15.36 -23.87
N THR A 240 -10.16 -16.36 -24.54
CA THR A 240 -11.63 -16.47 -24.66
C THR A 240 -12.30 -16.83 -23.33
N GLU A 241 -11.61 -17.54 -22.44
CA GLU A 241 -12.16 -18.01 -21.15
C GLU A 241 -11.86 -17.06 -20.00
N ALA A 242 -10.70 -16.41 -20.02
CA ALA A 242 -10.30 -15.47 -18.99
C ALA A 242 -11.08 -14.15 -19.11
N PRO A 243 -11.43 -13.49 -17.99
CA PRO A 243 -11.97 -12.15 -18.04
C PRO A 243 -10.93 -11.18 -18.60
N ASP A 244 -11.39 -10.15 -19.32
CA ASP A 244 -10.52 -9.06 -19.75
C ASP A 244 -9.91 -8.35 -18.54
N PRO A 245 -8.62 -7.94 -18.62
CA PRO A 245 -8.03 -7.13 -17.57
C PRO A 245 -8.74 -5.77 -17.49
N LEU A 246 -8.90 -5.26 -16.26
CA LEU A 246 -9.28 -3.86 -16.07
C LEU A 246 -8.24 -2.95 -16.72
N PRO A 247 -8.66 -1.80 -17.29
CA PRO A 247 -7.75 -0.90 -17.99
C PRO A 247 -6.69 -0.32 -17.07
N VAL A 248 -5.52 -0.01 -17.64
CA VAL A 248 -4.47 0.74 -16.95
C VAL A 248 -4.99 2.17 -16.69
N TYR A 249 -4.74 2.73 -15.51
CA TYR A 249 -5.14 4.11 -15.25
C TYR A 249 -4.49 5.09 -16.24
N GLY A 250 -5.28 5.97 -16.84
CA GLY A 250 -4.79 6.92 -17.86
C GLY A 250 -4.56 6.32 -19.25
N GLU A 251 -4.84 5.03 -19.46
CA GLU A 251 -5.00 4.46 -20.80
C GLU A 251 -6.31 5.03 -21.38
N GLY A 252 -6.22 5.79 -22.47
CA GLY A 252 -7.42 6.26 -23.17
C GLY A 252 -8.28 5.08 -23.62
N GLU A 253 -9.60 5.30 -23.76
CA GLU A 253 -10.51 4.25 -24.26
C GLU A 253 -9.93 3.58 -25.51
N ARG A 254 -9.81 2.25 -25.48
CA ARG A 254 -9.49 1.49 -26.69
C ARG A 254 -10.60 1.77 -27.71
N LYS A 255 -10.29 2.58 -28.72
CA LYS A 255 -11.17 2.73 -29.88
C LYS A 255 -11.27 1.38 -30.58
N GLY A 256 -12.38 0.68 -30.36
CA GLY A 256 -12.77 -0.52 -31.09
C GLY A 256 -12.60 -1.81 -30.27
N SER A 257 -13.65 -2.19 -29.56
CA SER A 257 -14.06 -3.59 -29.40
C SER A 257 -15.24 -3.85 -30.32
#